data_AF-A0A258WWR1-F1
#
_entry.id   AF-A0A258WWR1-F1
#
_cell.length_a   1.000
_cell.length_b   1.000
_cell.length_c   1.000
_cell.angle_alpha   90.00
_cell.angle_beta   90.00
_cell.angle_gamma   90.00
#
_symmetry.space_group_name_H-M   'P 1'
#
loop_
_entity.id
_entity.type
_entity.pdbx_description
1 polymer ?
#
loop_
_entity_poly.entity_id
_entity_poly.type
_entity_poly.pdbx_seq_one_letter_code
_entity_poly.pdbx_strand_id
1 'polypeptide(L)'
;GGSIQHLDFLSPDEKAIYKTSFEIDQRWLLEFAADRTPFIDQAQSLNLYIPADVDKWDLMMLHFQAWEKGIKSLYYLRSKSVQRAGFAGGVEADNTSAAPVMALAAGETDYEECLACQ
;
A
#
# COMPACT_ATOMS: atom_id res chain seq x y z
N GLY A 1 -7.55 -0.25 15.28
CA GLY A 1 -7.84 0.38 13.98
C GLY A 1 -9.16 1.09 14.12
N GLY A 2 -9.20 2.42 13.93
CA GLY A 2 -10.40 3.25 14.13
C GLY A 2 -11.50 3.06 13.07
N SER A 3 -11.67 1.85 12.55
CA SER A 3 -12.74 1.50 11.63
C SER A 3 -14.07 1.35 12.39
N ILE A 4 -15.16 1.81 11.78
CA ILE A 4 -16.52 1.63 12.31
C ILE A 4 -17.35 0.59 11.55
N GLN A 5 -16.75 -0.11 10.58
CA GLN A 5 -17.49 -1.02 9.67
C GLN A 5 -18.16 -2.19 10.40
N HIS A 6 -17.61 -2.56 11.57
CA HIS A 6 -18.08 -3.64 12.43
C HIS A 6 -19.27 -3.25 13.34
N LEU A 7 -19.72 -2.00 13.34
CA LEU A 7 -20.82 -1.55 14.21
C LEU A 7 -22.17 -1.86 13.56
N ASP A 8 -22.95 -2.77 14.13
CA ASP A 8 -24.20 -3.25 13.52
C ASP A 8 -25.37 -2.26 13.58
N PHE A 9 -25.30 -1.27 14.47
CA PHE A 9 -26.34 -0.25 14.62
C PHE A 9 -26.27 0.87 13.58
N LEU A 10 -25.22 0.91 12.75
CA LEU A 10 -25.05 1.90 11.70
C LEU A 10 -25.54 1.38 10.36
N SER A 11 -26.23 2.26 9.63
CA SER A 11 -26.63 2.02 8.24
C SER A 11 -25.42 1.92 7.30
N PRO A 12 -25.59 1.32 6.11
CA PRO A 12 -24.53 1.28 5.09
C PRO A 12 -24.01 2.66 4.68
N ASP A 13 -24.90 3.65 4.61
CA ASP A 13 -24.55 5.02 4.20
C ASP A 13 -23.69 5.71 5.27
N GLU A 14 -24.06 5.56 6.55
CA GLU A 14 -23.25 6.06 7.66
C GLU A 14 -21.86 5.40 7.65
N LYS A 15 -21.79 4.07 7.47
CA LYS A 15 -20.51 3.35 7.36
C LYS A 15 -19.67 3.82 6.17
N ALA A 16 -20.30 4.14 5.04
CA ALA A 16 -19.60 4.61 3.84
C ALA A 16 -18.93 5.97 4.05
N ILE A 17 -19.56 6.89 4.80
CA ILE A 17 -19.03 8.23 5.11
C ILE A 17 -17.74 8.15 5.95
N TYR A 18 -17.64 7.16 6.83
CA TYR A 18 -16.54 7.04 7.80
C TYR A 18 -15.55 5.91 7.45
N LYS A 19 -15.40 5.58 6.17
CA LYS A 19 -14.33 4.67 5.72
C LYS A 19 -12.96 5.25 6.05
N THR A 20 -12.09 4.41 6.61
CA THR A 20 -10.68 4.73 6.85
C THR A 20 -9.86 4.65 5.57
N SER A 21 -8.61 5.13 5.60
CA SER A 21 -7.74 5.19 4.41
C SER A 21 -7.52 3.83 3.74
N PHE A 22 -7.50 2.73 4.50
CA PHE A 22 -7.36 1.35 4.00
C PHE A 22 -8.68 0.71 3.54
N GLU A 23 -9.82 1.36 3.77
CA GLU A 23 -11.16 0.88 3.40
C GLU A 23 -11.71 1.61 2.17
N ILE A 24 -11.12 2.77 1.84
CA ILE A 24 -11.40 3.49 0.61
C ILE A 24 -10.68 2.78 -0.54
N ASP A 25 -11.39 2.58 -1.65
CA ASP A 25 -10.78 2.13 -2.89
C ASP A 25 -9.89 3.24 -3.45
N GLN A 26 -8.60 2.95 -3.60
CA GLN A 26 -7.59 3.92 -3.99
C GLN A 26 -7.79 4.48 -5.40
N ARG A 27 -8.57 3.82 -6.26
CA ARG A 27 -8.93 4.34 -7.58
C ARG A 27 -9.69 5.66 -7.48
N TRP A 28 -10.55 5.83 -6.47
CA TRP A 28 -11.24 7.10 -6.22
C TRP A 28 -10.27 8.22 -5.83
N LEU A 29 -9.19 7.91 -5.10
CA LEU A 29 -8.15 8.89 -4.78
C LEU A 29 -7.45 9.37 -6.06
N LEU A 30 -7.21 8.46 -7.02
CA LEU A 30 -6.64 8.81 -8.32
C LEU A 30 -7.60 9.69 -9.13
N GLU A 31 -8.90 9.38 -9.19
CA GLU A 31 -9.89 10.23 -9.87
C GLU A 31 -9.87 11.65 -9.30
N PHE A 32 -10.01 11.80 -7.98
CA PHE A 32 -10.03 13.12 -7.36
C PHE A 32 -8.68 13.85 -7.47
N ALA A 33 -7.57 13.12 -7.53
CA ALA A 33 -6.25 13.70 -7.75
C ALA A 33 -6.09 14.17 -9.20
N ALA A 34 -6.57 13.41 -10.17
CA ALA A 34 -6.59 13.78 -11.57
C ALA A 34 -7.45 15.04 -11.78
N ASP A 35 -8.67 15.07 -11.24
CA ASP A 35 -9.60 16.20 -11.39
C ASP A 35 -9.00 17.53 -10.92
N ARG A 36 -8.25 17.53 -9.81
CA ARG A 36 -7.60 18.74 -9.30
C ARG A 36 -6.27 19.08 -9.98
N THR A 37 -5.64 18.12 -10.68
CA THR A 37 -4.30 18.30 -11.26
C THR A 37 -4.20 19.47 -12.25
N PRO A 38 -5.17 19.71 -13.17
CA PRO A 38 -5.14 20.87 -14.07
C PRO A 38 -5.12 22.23 -13.36
N PHE A 39 -5.57 22.29 -12.11
CA PHE A 39 -5.66 23.52 -11.32
C PHE A 39 -4.46 23.73 -10.39
N ILE A 40 -3.46 22.84 -10.42
CA ILE A 40 -2.24 22.91 -9.61
C ILE A 40 -1.05 23.08 -10.56
N ASP A 41 -0.34 24.21 -10.45
CA ASP A 41 0.82 24.54 -11.28
C ASP A 41 2.01 23.59 -11.03
N GLN A 42 2.26 23.22 -9.79
CA GLN A 42 3.26 22.24 -9.37
C GLN A 42 2.66 20.84 -9.21
N ALA A 43 2.85 20.16 -8.07
CA ALA A 43 2.38 18.81 -7.80
C ALA A 43 1.68 18.74 -6.45
N GLN A 44 1.28 17.53 -6.06
CA GLN A 44 0.50 17.26 -4.86
C GLN A 44 0.99 15.98 -4.20
N SER A 45 1.22 16.00 -2.89
CA SER A 45 1.62 14.81 -2.15
C SER A 45 0.44 13.85 -1.99
N LEU A 46 0.40 12.82 -2.83
CA LEU A 46 -0.64 11.79 -2.80
C LEU A 46 -0.10 10.49 -2.22
N ASN A 47 -0.56 10.12 -1.03
CA ASN A 47 -0.28 8.80 -0.45
C ASN A 47 -1.33 7.78 -0.92
N LEU A 48 -0.90 6.55 -1.17
CA LEU A 48 -1.77 5.41 -1.45
C LEU A 48 -1.72 4.42 -0.28
N TYR A 49 -2.85 3.83 0.05
CA TYR A 49 -3.02 2.89 1.15
C TYR A 49 -3.51 1.56 0.61
N ILE A 50 -2.72 0.51 0.80
CA ILE A 50 -2.90 -0.76 0.10
C ILE A 50 -2.96 -1.89 1.14
N PRO A 51 -3.83 -2.89 0.97
CA PRO A 51 -3.83 -4.05 1.86
C PRO A 51 -2.52 -4.86 1.71
N ALA A 52 -2.22 -5.68 2.72
CA ALA A 52 -0.96 -6.43 2.77
C ALA A 52 -0.86 -7.52 1.68
N ASP A 53 -2.01 -7.97 1.19
CA ASP A 53 -2.23 -9.05 0.23
C ASP A 53 -2.68 -8.54 -1.14
N VAL A 54 -2.33 -7.30 -1.50
CA VAL A 54 -2.64 -6.75 -2.83
C VAL A 54 -1.98 -7.57 -3.93
N ASP A 55 -2.69 -7.76 -5.04
CA ASP A 55 -2.10 -8.34 -6.24
C ASP A 55 -1.14 -7.35 -6.92
N LYS A 56 -0.04 -7.85 -7.47
CA LYS A 56 0.98 -7.03 -8.11
C LYS A 56 0.48 -6.34 -9.37
N TRP A 57 -0.37 -7.02 -10.13
CA TRP A 57 -1.01 -6.47 -11.30
C TRP A 57 -1.89 -5.29 -10.90
N ASP A 58 -2.68 -5.41 -9.83
CA ASP A 58 -3.51 -4.32 -9.33
C ASP A 58 -2.67 -3.14 -8.85
N LEU A 59 -1.57 -3.41 -8.14
CA LEU A 59 -0.64 -2.36 -7.72
C LEU A 59 -0.02 -1.64 -8.93
N MET A 60 0.41 -2.39 -9.95
CA MET A 60 0.95 -1.83 -11.19
C MET A 60 -0.10 -1.00 -11.93
N MET A 61 -1.33 -1.50 -12.02
CA MET A 61 -2.44 -0.80 -12.67
C MET A 61 -2.80 0.50 -11.96
N LEU A 62 -2.74 0.56 -10.63
CA LEU A 62 -2.91 1.83 -9.90
C LEU A 62 -1.86 2.88 -10.29
N HIS A 63 -0.59 2.47 -10.40
CA HIS A 63 0.49 3.39 -10.81
C HIS A 63 0.34 3.80 -12.29
N PHE A 64 0.00 2.85 -13.15
CA PHE A 64 -0.23 3.10 -14.58
C PHE A 64 -1.40 4.08 -14.80
N GLN A 65 -2.52 3.88 -14.11
CA GLN A 65 -3.67 4.79 -14.16
C GLN A 65 -3.33 6.19 -13.65
N ALA A 66 -2.51 6.30 -12.61
CA ALA A 66 -2.08 7.61 -12.12
C ALA A 66 -1.29 8.38 -13.19
N TRP A 67 -0.37 7.71 -13.89
CA TRP A 67 0.37 8.27 -15.00
C TRP A 67 -0.55 8.64 -16.18
N GLU A 68 -1.44 7.74 -16.58
CA GLU A 68 -2.38 7.94 -17.70
C GLU A 68 -3.29 9.16 -17.46
N LYS A 69 -3.71 9.38 -16.21
CA LYS A 69 -4.53 10.53 -15.80
C LYS A 69 -3.74 11.83 -15.59
N GLY A 70 -2.43 11.82 -15.84
CA GLY A 70 -1.58 13.01 -15.75
C GLY A 70 -1.23 13.44 -14.32
N ILE A 71 -1.40 12.57 -13.31
CA ILE A 71 -0.97 12.85 -11.94
C ILE A 71 0.56 12.97 -11.91
N LYS A 72 1.05 14.13 -11.46
CA LYS A 72 2.47 14.49 -11.57
C LYS A 72 3.39 13.72 -10.63
N SER A 73 2.89 13.24 -9.49
CA SER A 73 3.67 12.42 -8.55
C SER A 73 2.78 11.59 -7.61
N LEU A 74 3.34 10.49 -7.11
CA LEU A 74 2.84 9.72 -5.98
C LEU A 74 3.87 9.83 -4.85
N TYR A 75 3.41 9.86 -3.60
CA TYR A 75 4.27 10.06 -2.43
C TYR A 75 4.58 8.74 -1.73
N TYR A 76 3.92 8.41 -0.62
CA TYR A 76 4.12 7.12 0.04
C TYR A 76 3.11 6.08 -0.43
N LEU A 77 3.61 4.87 -0.68
CA LEU A 77 2.82 3.66 -0.64
C LEU A 77 2.80 3.14 0.79
N ARG A 78 1.63 3.07 1.40
CA ARG A 78 1.43 2.57 2.77
C ARG A 78 0.76 1.20 2.70
N SER A 79 1.51 0.13 2.90
CA SER A 79 0.95 -1.20 3.09
C SER A 79 0.55 -1.39 4.56
N LYS A 80 -0.44 -2.25 4.81
CA LYS A 80 -0.54 -2.89 6.13
C LYS A 80 0.61 -3.89 6.24
N SER A 81 1.24 -3.99 7.40
CA SER A 81 2.13 -5.12 7.64
C SER A 81 1.29 -6.39 7.62
N VAL A 82 1.78 -7.43 6.96
CA VAL A 82 1.32 -8.79 7.25
C VAL A 82 1.68 -9.00 8.72
N GLN A 83 0.70 -9.19 9.59
CA GLN A 83 0.99 -9.76 10.90
C GLN A 83 1.47 -11.19 10.65
N ARG A 84 2.77 -11.36 10.40
CA ARG A 84 3.44 -12.61 10.74
C ARG A 84 3.29 -12.68 12.26
N ALA A 85 2.25 -13.37 12.72
CA ALA A 85 2.13 -13.72 14.13
C ALA A 85 3.49 -14.28 14.52
N GLY A 86 4.21 -13.56 15.39
CA GLY A 86 5.50 -14.01 15.88
C GLY A 86 5.27 -15.39 16.46
N PHE A 87 5.78 -16.41 15.77
CA PHE A 87 5.78 -17.76 16.28
C PHE A 87 6.71 -17.73 17.50
N ALA A 88 6.11 -17.62 18.69
CA ALA A 88 6.83 -17.70 19.96
C ALA A 88 7.27 -19.16 20.15
N GLY A 89 8.33 -19.55 19.45
CA GLY A 89 8.86 -20.91 19.49
C GLY A 89 9.98 -21.11 18.48
N GLY A 90 11.21 -20.75 18.89
CA GLY A 90 12.44 -21.19 18.21
C GLY A 90 13.23 -20.10 17.51
N VAL A 91 13.78 -19.16 18.29
CA VAL A 91 14.96 -18.39 17.84
C VAL A 91 16.20 -19.26 18.05
N GLU A 92 16.62 -20.01 17.03
CA GLU A 92 18.04 -20.34 16.91
C GLU A 92 18.74 -19.05 16.48
N ALA A 93 19.61 -18.57 17.37
CA ALA A 93 20.23 -17.27 17.27
C ALA A 93 21.19 -17.20 16.08
N ASP A 94 21.05 -16.16 15.24
CA ASP A 94 22.16 -15.67 14.44
C ASP A 94 22.51 -14.24 14.88
N ASN A 95 23.40 -14.16 15.88
CA ASN A 95 24.00 -12.92 16.38
C ASN A 95 25.36 -12.67 15.69
N THR A 96 25.41 -12.74 14.35
CA THR A 96 26.65 -12.44 13.62
C THR A 96 26.91 -10.92 13.53
N SER A 97 28.04 -10.49 14.10
CA SER A 97 28.51 -9.10 14.15
C SER A 97 29.13 -8.60 12.83
N ALA A 98 28.76 -9.17 11.69
CA ALA A 98 29.29 -8.82 10.38
C ALA A 98 28.19 -8.17 9.54
N ALA A 99 28.51 -7.05 8.87
CA ALA A 99 27.61 -6.46 7.89
C ALA A 99 27.29 -7.50 6.81
N PRO A 100 26.01 -7.67 6.40
CA PRO A 100 25.64 -8.68 5.42
C PRO A 100 26.33 -8.35 4.09
N VAL A 101 27.18 -9.26 3.65
CA VAL A 101 27.74 -9.22 2.30
C VAL A 101 26.60 -9.59 1.36
N MET A 102 26.03 -8.59 0.68
CA MET A 102 25.06 -8.84 -0.38
C MET A 102 25.81 -9.41 -1.58
N ALA A 103 25.94 -10.74 -1.64
CA ALA A 103 26.21 -11.41 -2.89
C ALA A 103 24.99 -11.16 -3.80
N LEU A 104 25.21 -10.51 -4.95
CA LEU A 104 24.20 -10.45 -6.01
C LEU A 104 23.91 -11.89 -6.44
N ALA A 105 22.85 -12.47 -5.88
CA ALA A 105 22.43 -13.81 -6.24
C ALA A 105 22.00 -13.81 -7.71
N ALA A 106 22.65 -14.64 -8.51
CA ALA A 106 22.20 -14.97 -9.88
C ALA A 106 21.00 -15.94 -9.84
N GLY A 107 20.04 -15.70 -8.94
CA GLY A 107 18.79 -16.44 -8.85
C GLY A 107 17.70 -15.75 -9.67
N GLU A 108 16.79 -16.54 -10.25
CA GLU A 108 15.56 -16.01 -10.84
C GLU A 108 14.87 -15.08 -9.85
N THR A 109 14.56 -13.87 -10.31
CA THR A 109 13.87 -12.89 -9.48
C THR A 109 12.45 -13.39 -9.27
N ASP A 110 12.06 -13.65 -8.02
CA ASP A 110 10.67 -13.98 -7.71
C ASP A 110 9.82 -12.72 -7.88
N TYR A 111 9.29 -12.56 -9.08
CA TYR A 111 8.40 -11.46 -9.44
C TYR A 111 7.02 -11.58 -8.79
N GLU A 112 6.78 -12.50 -7.84
CA GLU A 112 5.58 -12.60 -6.99
C GLU A 112 5.80 -12.13 -5.53
N GLU A 113 7.03 -11.83 -5.11
CA GLU A 113 7.30 -11.14 -3.83
C GLU A 113 7.33 -9.59 -3.97
N CYS A 114 6.40 -8.86 -3.35
CA CYS A 114 6.42 -7.39 -3.38
C CYS A 114 7.29 -6.84 -2.24
N LEU A 115 8.56 -6.54 -2.53
CA LEU A 115 9.52 -6.00 -1.54
C LEU A 115 9.11 -4.64 -0.95
N ALA A 116 8.22 -3.89 -1.61
CA ALA A 116 7.70 -2.61 -1.12
C ALA A 116 6.59 -2.77 -0.07
N CYS A 117 6.02 -3.97 0.09
CA CYS A 117 4.94 -4.25 1.02
C CYS A 117 5.38 -5.04 2.28
N GLN A 118 6.67 -5.34 2.41
CA GLN A 118 7.27 -5.94 3.62
C GLN A 118 7.35 -4.97 4.79
#